data_AF-A0ABC9NSM9-F1
#
_entry.id   AF-A0ABC9NSM9-F1
#
_cell.length_a   1.000
_cell.length_b   1.000
_cell.length_c   1.000
_cell.angle_alpha   90.00
_cell.angle_beta   90.00
_cell.angle_gamma   90.00
#
_symmetry.space_group_name_H-M   'P 1'
#
loop_
_entity.id
_entity.type
_entity.pdbx_description
1 polymer ?
#
loop_
_entity_poly.entity_id
_entity_poly.type
_entity_poly.pdbx_seq_one_letter_code
_entity_poly.pdbx_strand_id
1 'polypeptide(L)' 'MYQGILSEEDDIILHVHRYNHEIPSVLNIDQDYQLVIPKKVLSNNSNAAVHCHVRGNEKLFVDVYAKFIEPLII' A
#
# COMPACT_ATOMS: atom_id res chain seq x y z
N MET A 1 9.05 -5.90 -1.17
CA MET A 1 9.31 -4.45 -1.15
C MET A 1 8.13 -3.73 -1.79
N TYR A 2 7.89 -2.46 -1.43
CA TYR A 2 6.80 -1.66 -2.00
C TYR A 2 7.28 -0.25 -2.37
N GLN A 3 6.81 0.26 -3.51
CA GLN A 3 7.12 1.61 -4.00
C GLN A 3 5.92 2.20 -4.73
N GLY A 4 5.74 3.52 -4.64
CA GLY A 4 4.69 4.27 -5.31
C GLY A 4 5.02 5.76 -5.29
N ILE A 5 4.40 6.52 -6.19
CA ILE A 5 4.54 7.97 -6.28
C ILE A 5 3.17 8.59 -5.99
N LEU A 6 3.17 9.63 -5.16
CA LEU A 6 1.97 10.41 -4.89
C LEU A 6 1.66 11.27 -6.13
N SER A 7 0.59 10.93 -6.86
CA SER A 7 0.00 11.78 -7.90
C SER A 7 -0.93 12.81 -7.27
N GLU A 8 -1.06 13.99 -7.89
CA GLU A 8 -1.96 15.02 -7.38
C GLU A 8 -3.44 14.73 -7.67
N GLU A 9 -3.73 14.00 -8.75
CA GLU A 9 -5.10 13.85 -9.25
C GLU A 9 -5.68 12.45 -9.04
N ASP A 10 -4.83 11.43 -8.96
CA ASP A 10 -5.24 10.03 -8.93
C ASP A 10 -4.95 9.34 -7.59
N ASP A 11 -5.62 8.20 -7.38
CA ASP A 11 -5.25 7.24 -6.34
C ASP A 11 -3.83 6.71 -6.57
N ILE A 12 -3.14 6.37 -5.48
CA ILE A 12 -1.74 5.94 -5.56
C ILE A 12 -1.69 4.49 -6.01
N ILE A 13 -0.87 4.21 -7.01
CA ILE A 13 -0.52 2.86 -7.41
C ILE A 13 0.75 2.44 -6.68
N LEU A 14 0.62 1.49 -5.77
CA LEU A 14 1.73 0.91 -5.03
C LEU A 14 2.14 -0.42 -5.68
N HIS A 15 3.34 -0.47 -6.23
CA HIS A 15 3.92 -1.68 -6.80
C HIS A 15 4.50 -2.54 -5.67
N VAL A 16 4.04 -3.79 -5.55
CA VAL A 16 4.53 -4.77 -4.59
C VAL A 16 5.39 -5.79 -5.33
N HIS A 17 6.68 -5.81 -4.99
CA HIS A 17 7.64 -6.79 -5.50
C HIS A 17 7.93 -7.87 -4.46
N ARG A 18 7.71 -9.14 -4.82
CA ARG A 18 8.02 -10.30 -3.98
C ARG A 18 9.45 -10.74 -4.26
N TYR A 19 10.32 -10.62 -3.26
CA TYR A 19 11.73 -11.03 -3.36
C TYR A 19 12.02 -12.38 -2.69
N ASN A 20 11.14 -12.83 -1.79
CA ASN A 20 11.24 -14.13 -1.13
C ASN A 20 9.91 -14.88 -1.33
N HIS A 21 9.96 -15.96 -2.11
CA HIS A 21 8.81 -16.80 -2.42
C HIS A 21 8.62 -17.97 -1.44
N GLU A 22 9.56 -18.21 -0.53
CA GLU A 22 9.41 -19.21 0.54
C GLU A 22 8.40 -18.77 1.61
N ILE A 23 8.18 -17.45 1.74
CA ILE A 23 7.20 -16.87 2.64
C ILE A 23 5.95 -16.47 1.85
N PRO A 24 4.77 -17.02 2.14
CA PRO A 24 3.53 -16.67 1.43
C PRO A 24 3.18 -15.18 1.53
N SER A 25 2.56 -14.65 0.49
CA SER A 25 1.95 -13.32 0.54
C SER A 25 0.73 -13.33 1.46
N VAL A 26 0.47 -12.24 2.18
CA VAL A 26 -0.78 -12.06 2.95
C VAL A 26 -2.04 -12.19 2.06
N LEU A 27 -1.91 -11.84 0.78
CA LEU A 27 -2.97 -11.98 -0.22
C LEU A 27 -2.90 -13.30 -1.01
N ASN A 28 -1.97 -14.19 -0.70
CA ASN A 28 -1.69 -15.42 -1.46
C ASN A 28 -1.48 -15.19 -2.98
N ILE A 29 -0.89 -14.04 -3.34
CA ILE A 29 -0.44 -13.73 -4.70
C ILE A 29 1.05 -14.04 -4.77
N ASP A 30 1.45 -14.93 -5.68
CA ASP A 30 2.83 -15.43 -5.76
C ASP A 30 3.75 -14.66 -6.71
N GLN A 31 3.20 -13.68 -7.41
CA GLN A 31 3.90 -12.79 -8.33
C GLN A 31 3.85 -11.35 -7.85
N ASP A 32 4.53 -10.46 -8.58
CA ASP A 32 4.39 -9.02 -8.38
C ASP A 32 2.97 -8.55 -8.71
N TYR A 33 2.49 -7.57 -7.94
CA TYR A 33 1.15 -7.01 -8.09
C TYR A 33 1.10 -5.52 -7.73
N GLN A 34 -0.04 -4.90 -8.01
CA GLN A 34 -0.29 -3.49 -7.73
C GLN A 34 -1.45 -3.36 -6.74
N LEU A 35 -1.27 -2.53 -5.72
CA LEU A 35 -2.34 -2.07 -4.83
C LEU A 35 -2.77 -0.65 -5.22
N VAL A 36 -4.07 -0.40 -5.11
CA VAL A 36 -4.67 0.93 -5.22
C VAL A 36 -4.87 1.46 -3.81
N ILE A 37 -4.26 2.62 -3.51
CA ILE A 37 -4.41 3.31 -2.23
C ILE A 37 -5.23 4.58 -2.48
N PRO A 38 -6.42 4.71 -1.84
CA PRO A 38 -7.27 5.87 -2.04
C PRO A 38 -6.63 7.14 -1.46
N LYS A 39 -6.58 8.23 -2.22
CA LYS A 39 -5.95 9.48 -1.74
C LYS A 39 -6.70 10.12 -0.56
N LYS A 40 -8.02 9.91 -0.49
CA LYS A 40 -8.93 10.55 0.48
C LYS A 40 -8.62 10.24 1.96
N VAL A 41 -7.85 9.20 2.25
CA VAL A 41 -7.51 8.78 3.62
C VAL A 41 -6.15 9.30 4.08
N LEU A 42 -5.41 9.99 3.22
CA LEU A 42 -4.15 10.63 3.60
C LEU A 42 -4.42 11.93 4.36
N SER A 43 -3.83 12.05 5.55
CA SER A 43 -3.96 13.20 6.43
C SER A 43 -2.66 13.44 7.20
N ASN A 44 -2.54 14.62 7.83
CA ASN A 44 -1.38 14.98 8.65
C ASN A 44 -1.43 14.39 10.08
N ASN A 45 -2.31 13.43 10.31
CA ASN A 45 -2.45 12.80 11.62
C ASN A 45 -1.28 11.84 11.88
N SER A 46 -0.97 11.63 13.16
CA SER A 46 0.03 10.63 13.58
C SER A 46 -0.43 9.18 13.34
N ASN A 47 -1.68 8.97 12.93
CA ASN A 47 -2.26 7.66 12.67
C ASN A 47 -3.11 7.72 11.40
N ALA A 48 -3.07 6.66 10.60
CA ALA A 48 -3.90 6.51 9.42
C ALA A 48 -4.41 5.06 9.31
N ALA A 49 -5.66 4.91 8.91
CA ALA A 49 -6.24 3.63 8.54
C ALA A 49 -6.61 3.69 7.05
N VAL A 50 -6.14 2.73 6.28
CA VAL A 50 -6.26 2.74 4.82
C VAL A 50 -6.68 1.36 4.33
N HIS A 51 -7.74 1.34 3.53
CA HIS A 51 -8.17 0.16 2.79
C HIS A 51 -7.52 0.16 1.40
N CYS A 52 -6.74 -0.87 1.09
CA CYS A 52 -6.03 -1.02 -0.18
C CYS A 52 -6.50 -2.29 -0.89
N HIS A 53 -6.86 -2.19 -2.17
CA HIS A 53 -7.25 -3.35 -2.96
C HIS A 53 -6.30 -3.61 -4.13
N VAL A 54 -6.27 -4.86 -4.62
CA VAL A 54 -5.49 -5.24 -5.79
C VAL A 54 -6.08 -4.57 -7.03
N ARG A 55 -5.25 -3.89 -7.82
CA ARG A 55 -5.70 -3.20 -9.04
C ARG A 55 -6.44 -4.17 -9.96
N GLY A 56 -7.68 -3.82 -10.33
CA GLY A 56 -8.55 -4.67 -11.15
C GLY A 56 -9.28 -5.79 -10.40
N ASN A 57 -9.12 -5.89 -9.07
CA ASN A 57 -9.85 -6.83 -8.23
C ASN A 57 -10.07 -6.31 -6.80
N GLU A 58 -11.20 -5.63 -6.59
CA GLU A 58 -11.60 -5.06 -5.30
C GLU A 58 -11.82 -6.11 -4.19
N LYS A 59 -12.02 -7.40 -4.55
CA LYS A 59 -12.27 -8.48 -3.56
C LYS A 59 -11.00 -8.94 -2.84
N LEU A 60 -9.82 -8.66 -3.41
CA LEU A 60 -8.55 -8.94 -2.76
C LEU A 60 -8.02 -7.62 -2.19
N PHE A 61 -8.06 -7.49 -0.87
CA PHE A 61 -7.71 -6.26 -0.20
C PHE A 61 -6.97 -6.52 1.11
N VAL A 62 -6.28 -5.47 1.58
CA VAL A 62 -5.64 -5.40 2.89
C VAL A 62 -6.05 -4.10 3.57
N ASP A 63 -6.33 -4.19 4.86
CA ASP A 63 -6.51 -3.02 5.71
C ASP A 63 -5.20 -2.72 6.43
N VAL A 64 -4.72 -1.49 6.30
CA VAL A 64 -3.44 -1.03 6.84
C VAL A 64 -3.69 0.00 7.93
N TYR A 65 -3.06 -0.20 9.08
CA TYR A 65 -2.96 0.81 10.12
C TYR A 65 -1.52 1.32 10.21
N ALA A 66 -1.32 2.58 9.86
CA ALA A 66 -0.03 3.26 9.94
C ALA A 66 0.02 4.15 11.19
N LYS A 67 1.19 4.17 11.84
CA LYS A 67 1.49 5.02 12.99
C LYS A 67 2.80 5.76 12.75
N PHE A 68 2.78 7.08 12.87
CA PHE A 68 3.96 7.92 12.80
C PHE A 68 4.90 7.64 13.98
N ILE A 69 6.19 7.53 13.70
CA ILE A 69 7.23 7.25 14.69
C ILE A 69 8.15 8.46 14.84
N GLU A 70 8.79 8.90 13.76
CA GLU A 70 9.78 9.97 13.77
C GLU A 70 9.84 10.71 12.42
N PRO A 71 10.31 11.96 12.40
CA PRO A 71 10.58 12.69 11.16
C PRO A 71 11.88 12.23 10.51
N LEU A 72 12.08 12.60 9.24
CA LEU A 72 13.34 12.38 8.53
C LEU A 72 14.41 13.40 8.96
N ILE A 73 15.66 12.96 9.01
CA ILE A 73 16.84 13.84 9.09
C ILE A 73 17.15 14.34 7.66
N ILE A 74 17.42 15.65 7.52
CA ILE A 74 17.71 16.32 6.24
C ILE A 74 19.21 16.49 6.06
#